data_AF-A0A3D0S4N9-F1
#
_entry.id   AF-A0A3D0S4N9-F1
#
_cell.length_a   1.000
_cell.length_b   1.000
_cell.length_c   1.000
_cell.angle_alpha   90.00
_cell.angle_beta   90.00
_cell.angle_gamma   90.00
#
_symmetry.space_group_name_H-M   'P 1'
#
loop_
_entity.id
_entity.type
_entity.pdbx_description
1 polymer ?
#
loop_
_entity_poly.entity_id
_entity_poly.type
_entity_poly.pdbx_seq_one_letter_code
_entity_poly.pdbx_strand_id
1 'polypeptide(L)'
;MHSRILRLTSALVAAAGVTWASGALSSTPVAAVEGHRLSSVAWREPTTPVSGGLVSFDVVLDAGPESTIVARLTGAVVDTIPDGCEPSSVVRARSRLEDDGATLICEPPGGGPTDLRVDVRTGTTPGPITASVEEAGQSQELPELTVATGRTDTPRTLRLISSPDFLNADVADLRRGPNAWRPRRSSNGTSPAYEGAIGAVLDDWARQAPDAVLVAGDLVNGRWDRDDHHTGTFGPLRTRRERARAVHRAAATYYPQYLERFRERGLALYPAIGDHEYGDNPWRAEKRRLAPVFAREFARHFTRAPGGQPRFADHPGGRHAGTAYAWRPAPDVQVVSIDPFDITRGRSRIRLDEPQRRWLVGVLRRAQADGVRWTIVQGHVPVLEPVRARGSSELHYPGGPQSELWRIFERYGVDLYLC
;
A
#
# COMPACT_ATOMS: atom_id res chain seq x y z
N MET A 1 -12.44 45.40 48.95
CA MET A 1 -12.30 46.88 48.91
C MET A 1 -12.10 47.30 47.46
N HIS A 2 -13.03 48.12 46.92
CA HIS A 2 -13.05 48.83 45.60
C HIS A 2 -12.88 47.96 44.33
N SER A 3 -13.85 47.70 43.43
CA SER A 3 -14.97 48.44 42.78
C SER A 3 -14.58 49.62 41.89
N ARG A 4 -14.84 49.48 40.56
CA ARG A 4 -15.29 50.45 39.51
C ARG A 4 -15.05 49.81 38.12
N ILE A 5 -16.05 49.45 37.30
CA ILE A 5 -17.09 50.19 36.54
C ILE A 5 -16.59 50.92 35.29
N LEU A 6 -17.19 50.49 34.16
CA LEU A 6 -17.34 50.98 32.77
C LEU A 6 -17.21 52.49 32.45
N ARG A 7 -16.80 52.80 31.20
CA ARG A 7 -17.56 53.47 30.09
C ARG A 7 -16.64 53.73 28.87
N LEU A 8 -16.95 53.24 27.66
CA LEU A 8 -17.84 53.75 26.58
C LEU A 8 -17.25 54.92 25.77
N THR A 9 -17.02 54.71 24.46
CA THR A 9 -17.32 55.71 23.40
C THR A 9 -17.46 55.02 22.03
N SER A 10 -18.63 55.17 21.44
CA SER A 10 -18.99 54.86 20.06
C SER A 10 -18.59 56.00 19.12
N ALA A 11 -18.32 55.71 17.85
CA ALA A 11 -18.36 56.69 16.78
C ALA A 11 -19.30 56.19 15.67
N LEU A 12 -20.41 56.91 15.51
CA LEU A 12 -21.30 56.89 14.36
C LEU A 12 -20.61 57.58 13.18
N VAL A 13 -20.77 57.02 11.98
CA VAL A 13 -20.82 57.83 10.75
C VAL A 13 -22.05 57.40 9.98
N ALA A 14 -22.99 58.34 9.84
CA ALA A 14 -24.13 58.27 8.95
C ALA A 14 -23.81 59.06 7.68
N ALA A 15 -24.15 58.53 6.52
CA ALA A 15 -24.27 59.29 5.28
C ALA A 15 -25.51 58.79 4.51
N ALA A 16 -26.41 59.74 4.24
CA ALA A 16 -27.54 59.64 3.32
C ALA A 16 -27.04 59.22 1.92
N GLY A 17 -27.74 58.45 1.10
CA GLY A 17 -29.15 58.47 0.79
C GLY A 17 -29.30 58.95 -0.65
N VAL A 18 -29.34 58.02 -1.62
CA VAL A 18 -29.88 58.25 -2.97
C VAL A 18 -30.46 56.93 -3.47
N THR A 19 -31.77 56.89 -3.63
CA THR A 19 -32.52 55.82 -4.29
C THR A 19 -32.59 56.06 -5.79
N TRP A 20 -32.01 55.16 -6.59
CA TRP A 20 -32.38 54.96 -7.99
C TRP A 20 -32.93 53.54 -8.13
N ALA A 21 -34.23 53.46 -8.39
CA ALA A 21 -34.88 52.24 -8.85
C ALA A 21 -34.55 52.05 -10.33
N SER A 22 -33.86 50.96 -10.67
CA SER A 22 -33.70 50.47 -12.03
C SER A 22 -33.85 48.96 -11.96
N GLY A 23 -34.85 48.43 -12.68
CA GLY A 23 -35.25 47.04 -12.62
C GLY A 23 -34.10 46.11 -12.97
N ALA A 24 -33.67 45.31 -12.00
CA ALA A 24 -32.89 44.12 -12.23
C ALA A 24 -33.88 42.95 -12.33
N LEU A 25 -33.81 42.24 -13.46
CA LEU A 25 -34.35 40.90 -13.59
C LEU A 25 -33.85 40.08 -12.39
N SER A 26 -34.78 39.61 -11.56
CA SER A 26 -34.49 38.58 -10.57
C SER A 26 -34.09 37.31 -11.31
N SER A 27 -32.80 37.15 -11.60
CA SER A 27 -32.24 35.80 -11.68
C SER A 27 -32.26 35.27 -10.26
N THR A 28 -33.25 34.42 -9.96
CA THR A 28 -33.12 33.50 -8.84
C THR A 28 -31.77 32.80 -8.98
N PRO A 29 -30.89 32.81 -7.96
CA PRO A 29 -29.76 31.90 -7.96
C PRO A 29 -30.38 30.51 -8.00
N VAL A 30 -30.15 29.82 -9.13
CA VAL A 30 -30.38 28.38 -9.20
C VAL A 30 -29.56 27.81 -8.06
N ALA A 31 -30.24 27.21 -7.08
CA ALA A 31 -29.58 26.47 -6.02
C ALA A 31 -28.59 25.52 -6.71
N ALA A 32 -27.30 25.70 -6.42
CA ALA A 32 -26.26 24.81 -6.90
C ALA A 32 -26.69 23.39 -6.51
N VAL A 33 -26.92 22.56 -7.53
CA VAL A 33 -27.22 21.15 -7.33
C VAL A 33 -26.01 20.56 -6.61
N GLU A 34 -26.22 20.13 -5.37
CA GLU A 34 -25.21 19.49 -4.55
C GLU A 34 -24.66 18.25 -5.28
N GLY A 35 -23.33 18.15 -5.37
CA GLY A 35 -22.67 16.85 -5.20
C GLY A 35 -21.62 16.41 -6.23
N HIS A 36 -21.58 16.97 -7.45
CA HIS A 36 -20.60 16.56 -8.46
C HIS A 36 -19.65 17.70 -8.84
N ARG A 37 -18.43 17.35 -9.23
CA ARG A 37 -17.37 18.24 -9.72
C ARG A 37 -17.09 18.04 -11.20
N LEU A 38 -17.52 16.95 -11.82
CA LEU A 38 -17.25 16.60 -13.21
C LEU A 38 -17.80 17.66 -14.17
N SER A 39 -16.91 18.48 -14.72
CA SER A 39 -17.28 19.61 -15.58
C SER A 39 -17.11 19.27 -17.06
N SER A 40 -16.02 18.62 -17.46
CA SER A 40 -15.85 18.15 -18.83
C SER A 40 -14.97 16.91 -18.95
N VAL A 41 -15.23 16.12 -19.99
CA VAL A 41 -14.32 15.07 -20.48
C VAL A 41 -14.07 15.19 -21.97
N ALA A 42 -12.82 15.06 -22.39
CA ALA A 42 -12.47 15.20 -23.81
C ALA A 42 -11.19 14.43 -24.17
N TRP A 43 -11.19 13.78 -25.33
CA TRP A 43 -9.96 13.26 -25.93
C TRP A 43 -9.00 14.42 -26.20
N ARG A 44 -7.70 14.21 -25.95
CA ARG A 44 -6.67 15.19 -26.30
C ARG A 44 -6.32 15.15 -27.78
N GLU A 45 -6.50 14.00 -28.41
CA GLU A 45 -6.15 13.76 -29.79
C GLU A 45 -7.20 14.42 -30.70
N PRO A 46 -6.84 15.48 -31.44
CA PRO A 46 -7.81 16.27 -32.21
C PRO A 46 -8.25 15.57 -33.51
N THR A 47 -7.70 14.40 -33.83
CA THR A 47 -7.87 13.74 -35.13
C THR A 47 -8.20 12.26 -34.99
N THR A 48 -9.34 11.89 -35.55
CA THR A 48 -9.75 10.52 -35.81
C THR A 48 -9.47 10.20 -37.29
N PRO A 49 -8.82 9.07 -37.64
CA PRO A 49 -8.40 7.97 -36.78
C PRO A 49 -6.97 8.10 -36.22
N VAL A 50 -6.73 7.47 -35.07
CA VAL A 50 -5.41 7.40 -34.41
C VAL A 50 -4.68 6.10 -34.73
N SER A 51 -3.35 6.12 -34.71
CA SER A 51 -2.53 4.91 -34.71
C SER A 51 -2.56 4.25 -33.34
N GLY A 52 -2.51 2.92 -33.30
CA GLY A 52 -2.51 2.17 -32.04
C GLY A 52 -1.29 2.50 -31.18
N GLY A 53 -1.49 2.57 -29.87
CA GLY A 53 -0.48 3.08 -28.94
C GLY A 53 -1.08 3.61 -27.66
N LEU A 54 -0.55 4.75 -27.21
CA LEU A 54 -1.06 5.51 -26.07
C LEU A 54 -1.86 6.71 -26.60
N VAL A 55 -3.09 6.85 -26.13
CA VAL A 55 -3.94 8.04 -26.32
C VAL A 55 -4.37 8.55 -24.96
N SER A 56 -4.86 9.79 -24.86
CA SER A 56 -5.19 10.36 -23.57
C SER A 56 -6.51 11.12 -23.62
N PHE A 57 -7.27 11.08 -22.53
CA PHE A 57 -8.36 12.03 -22.34
C PHE A 57 -8.19 12.82 -21.05
N ASP A 58 -8.71 14.04 -21.07
CA ASP A 58 -8.79 14.89 -19.90
C ASP A 58 -10.13 14.71 -19.20
N VAL A 59 -10.08 14.69 -17.87
CA VAL A 59 -11.23 14.84 -16.99
C VAL A 59 -11.02 16.09 -16.17
N VAL A 60 -11.86 17.09 -16.36
CA VAL A 60 -11.83 18.36 -15.63
C VAL A 60 -12.86 18.29 -14.52
N LEU A 61 -12.41 18.59 -13.30
CA LEU A 61 -13.22 18.70 -12.11
C LEU A 61 -13.21 20.13 -11.59
N ASP A 62 -14.37 20.67 -11.28
CA ASP A 62 -14.51 21.93 -10.56
C ASP A 62 -14.13 21.77 -9.08
N ALA A 63 -14.03 22.91 -8.38
CA ALA A 63 -13.82 22.93 -6.95
C ALA A 63 -15.00 22.28 -6.20
N GLY A 64 -14.70 21.42 -5.23
CA GLY A 64 -15.73 20.70 -4.47
C GLY A 64 -15.16 19.70 -3.46
N PRO A 65 -16.01 18.94 -2.76
CA PRO A 65 -15.57 17.94 -1.79
C PRO A 65 -14.79 16.79 -2.46
N GLU A 66 -14.13 15.95 -1.66
CA GLU A 66 -13.60 14.67 -2.16
C GLU A 66 -14.74 13.86 -2.81
N SER A 67 -14.46 13.28 -3.97
CA SER A 67 -15.39 12.50 -4.77
C SER A 67 -14.68 11.28 -5.38
N THR A 68 -15.45 10.34 -5.92
CA THR A 68 -14.90 9.18 -6.63
C THR A 68 -15.30 9.26 -8.09
N ILE A 69 -14.31 9.12 -8.96
CA ILE A 69 -14.47 9.04 -10.40
C ILE A 69 -14.32 7.58 -10.82
N VAL A 70 -15.23 7.13 -11.67
CA VAL A 70 -15.15 5.82 -12.32
C VAL A 70 -15.09 6.04 -13.82
N ALA A 71 -13.94 5.76 -14.42
CA ALA A 71 -13.78 5.78 -15.87
C ALA A 71 -13.83 4.35 -16.42
N ARG A 72 -14.69 4.10 -17.42
CA ARG A 72 -14.88 2.79 -18.05
C ARG A 72 -14.58 2.88 -19.53
N LEU A 73 -13.82 1.91 -20.05
CA LEU A 73 -13.37 1.89 -21.44
C LEU A 73 -13.85 0.64 -22.17
N THR A 74 -14.07 0.78 -23.48
CA THR A 74 -14.23 -0.35 -24.40
C THR A 74 -13.19 -0.24 -25.51
N GLY A 75 -12.59 -1.37 -25.91
CA GLY A 75 -11.56 -1.40 -26.95
C GLY A 75 -10.18 -0.92 -26.51
N ALA A 76 -10.01 -0.55 -25.25
CA ALA A 76 -8.77 -0.08 -24.66
C ALA A 76 -8.70 -0.36 -23.15
N VAL A 77 -7.52 -0.18 -22.56
CA VAL A 77 -7.29 -0.28 -21.11
C VAL A 77 -6.59 0.97 -20.61
N VAL A 78 -6.78 1.33 -19.36
CA VAL A 78 -6.02 2.42 -18.72
C VAL A 78 -4.57 1.98 -18.56
N ASP A 79 -3.64 2.86 -18.94
CA ASP A 79 -2.21 2.57 -18.93
C ASP A 79 -1.66 2.52 -17.50
N THR A 80 -1.92 3.58 -16.73
CA THR A 80 -1.56 3.76 -15.32
C THR A 80 -2.60 4.60 -14.58
N ILE A 81 -2.56 4.61 -13.25
CA ILE A 81 -3.40 5.51 -12.44
C ILE A 81 -2.89 6.96 -12.63
N PRO A 82 -3.75 7.92 -13.01
CA PRO A 82 -3.34 9.32 -13.20
C PRO A 82 -2.72 9.98 -11.97
N ASP A 83 -1.76 10.90 -12.17
CA ASP A 83 -1.07 11.63 -11.09
C ASP A 83 -2.01 12.46 -10.20
N GLY A 84 -3.13 12.93 -10.73
CA GLY A 84 -4.13 13.68 -9.97
C GLY A 84 -5.09 12.80 -9.15
N CYS A 85 -4.98 11.48 -9.28
CA CYS A 85 -5.68 10.52 -8.44
C CYS A 85 -4.84 10.22 -7.21
N GLU A 86 -5.43 10.27 -6.01
CA GLU A 86 -4.66 9.97 -4.81
C GLU A 86 -4.25 8.49 -4.80
N PRO A 87 -2.95 8.19 -4.68
CA PRO A 87 -2.47 6.82 -4.74
C PRO A 87 -3.03 6.02 -3.56
N SER A 88 -3.41 4.78 -3.85
CA SER A 88 -3.69 3.82 -2.80
C SER A 88 -2.45 3.64 -1.92
N SER A 89 -2.65 3.72 -0.60
CA SER A 89 -1.60 3.47 0.38
C SER A 89 -1.73 2.07 0.98
N VAL A 90 -0.80 1.72 1.85
CA VAL A 90 -0.87 0.47 2.62
C VAL A 90 -2.14 0.35 3.46
N VAL A 91 -2.74 1.47 3.88
CA VAL A 91 -3.85 1.48 4.84
C VAL A 91 -5.19 1.93 4.25
N ARG A 92 -5.18 2.56 3.08
CA ARG A 92 -6.37 3.09 2.41
C ARG A 92 -6.26 2.85 0.91
N ALA A 93 -7.14 2.00 0.38
CA ALA A 93 -7.40 1.96 -1.04
C ALA A 93 -8.12 3.27 -1.40
N ARG A 94 -7.54 4.03 -2.32
CA ARG A 94 -8.10 5.28 -2.84
C ARG A 94 -8.33 5.08 -4.34
N SER A 95 -7.26 5.16 -5.12
CA SER A 95 -7.30 4.97 -6.57
C SER A 95 -6.73 3.62 -6.99
N ARG A 96 -7.36 2.95 -7.98
CA ARG A 96 -6.99 1.62 -8.48
C ARG A 96 -7.49 1.39 -9.91
N LEU A 97 -6.91 0.38 -10.57
CA LEU A 97 -7.48 -0.23 -11.78
C LEU A 97 -8.17 -1.54 -11.37
N GLU A 98 -9.32 -1.83 -11.97
CA GLU A 98 -9.94 -3.15 -11.86
C GLU A 98 -9.16 -4.19 -12.71
N ASP A 99 -9.43 -5.48 -12.49
CA ASP A 99 -8.64 -6.59 -13.04
C ASP A 99 -8.58 -6.60 -14.58
N ASP A 100 -9.60 -6.07 -15.25
CA ASP A 100 -9.66 -5.97 -16.71
C ASP A 100 -8.82 -4.81 -17.28
N GLY A 101 -8.33 -3.91 -16.41
CA GLY A 101 -7.66 -2.67 -16.79
C GLY A 101 -8.56 -1.67 -17.54
N ALA A 102 -9.81 -2.03 -17.84
CA ALA A 102 -10.77 -1.21 -18.57
C ALA A 102 -11.56 -0.29 -17.64
N THR A 103 -11.51 -0.53 -16.32
CA THR A 103 -12.12 0.36 -15.32
C THR A 103 -11.05 0.98 -14.40
N LEU A 104 -10.99 2.31 -14.40
CA LEU A 104 -10.25 3.11 -13.43
C LEU A 104 -11.20 3.62 -12.35
N ILE A 105 -10.80 3.48 -11.09
CA ILE A 105 -11.42 4.13 -9.95
C ILE A 105 -10.41 5.12 -9.38
N CYS A 106 -10.77 6.40 -9.35
CA CYS A 106 -9.90 7.50 -8.99
C CYS A 106 -10.54 8.33 -7.88
N GLU A 107 -9.82 8.55 -6.77
CA GLU A 107 -10.18 9.51 -5.73
C GLU A 107 -9.27 10.74 -5.87
N PRO A 108 -9.67 11.79 -6.62
CA PRO A 108 -8.93 13.04 -6.67
C PRO A 108 -9.03 13.78 -5.31
N PRO A 109 -8.02 14.58 -4.94
CA PRO A 109 -8.10 15.39 -3.73
C PRO A 109 -9.29 16.36 -3.81
N GLY A 110 -9.97 16.54 -2.67
CA GLY A 110 -11.00 17.55 -2.51
C GLY A 110 -10.42 18.97 -2.47
N GLY A 111 -11.28 19.96 -2.60
CA GLY A 111 -10.94 21.38 -2.53
C GLY A 111 -11.00 22.06 -3.89
N GLY A 112 -9.86 22.35 -4.49
CA GLY A 112 -9.76 23.12 -5.73
C GLY A 112 -10.15 22.35 -7.00
N PRO A 113 -10.18 23.05 -8.15
CA PRO A 113 -10.32 22.40 -9.45
C PRO A 113 -9.16 21.42 -9.70
N THR A 114 -9.44 20.33 -10.40
CA THR A 114 -8.47 19.27 -10.70
C THR A 114 -8.59 18.85 -12.16
N ASP A 115 -7.46 18.85 -12.87
CA ASP A 115 -7.35 18.30 -14.23
C ASP A 115 -6.67 16.93 -14.15
N LEU A 116 -7.38 15.88 -14.57
CA LEU A 116 -6.84 14.53 -14.62
C LEU A 116 -6.57 14.14 -16.07
N ARG A 117 -5.31 13.79 -16.36
CA ARG A 117 -4.95 13.15 -17.62
C ARG A 117 -5.03 11.65 -17.47
N VAL A 118 -5.96 11.01 -18.18
CA VAL A 118 -6.07 9.55 -18.23
C VAL A 118 -5.40 9.04 -19.48
N ASP A 119 -4.27 8.37 -19.30
CA ASP A 119 -3.55 7.70 -20.38
C ASP A 119 -4.15 6.30 -20.63
N VAL A 120 -4.45 6.04 -21.89
CA VAL A 120 -5.22 4.89 -22.36
C VAL A 120 -4.41 4.15 -23.42
N ARG A 121 -4.24 2.85 -23.21
CA ARG A 121 -3.56 1.97 -24.15
C ARG A 121 -4.58 1.31 -25.06
N THR A 122 -4.49 1.59 -26.36
CA THR A 122 -5.41 1.03 -27.36
C THR A 122 -5.24 -0.48 -27.49
N GLY A 123 -6.32 -1.17 -27.89
CA GLY A 123 -6.30 -2.59 -28.22
C GLY A 123 -5.33 -2.95 -29.36
N THR A 124 -5.05 -4.24 -29.50
CA THR A 124 -4.20 -4.81 -30.57
C THR A 124 -4.93 -4.93 -31.91
N THR A 125 -6.24 -4.71 -31.93
CA THR A 125 -7.08 -4.77 -33.13
C THR A 125 -7.55 -3.36 -33.48
N PRO A 126 -7.52 -2.94 -34.76
CA PRO A 126 -8.21 -1.73 -35.19
C PRO A 126 -9.68 -1.76 -34.79
N GLY A 127 -10.23 -0.61 -34.41
CA GLY A 127 -11.61 -0.55 -33.94
C GLY A 127 -11.93 0.70 -33.14
N PRO A 128 -13.19 0.85 -32.75
CA PRO A 128 -13.61 1.98 -31.93
C PRO A 128 -13.13 1.82 -30.48
N ILE A 129 -12.71 2.93 -29.90
CA ILE A 129 -12.56 3.11 -28.46
C ILE A 129 -13.68 4.01 -27.98
N THR A 130 -14.36 3.58 -26.93
CA THR A 130 -15.31 4.42 -26.19
C THR A 130 -14.85 4.52 -24.75
N ALA A 131 -15.16 5.65 -24.12
CA ALA A 131 -14.87 5.88 -22.72
C ALA A 131 -16.03 6.65 -22.09
N SER A 132 -16.41 6.24 -20.88
CA SER A 132 -17.38 6.94 -20.05
C SER A 132 -16.76 7.28 -18.71
N VAL A 133 -17.12 8.42 -18.15
CA VAL A 133 -16.62 8.90 -16.87
C VAL A 133 -17.79 9.26 -15.99
N GLU A 134 -17.88 8.62 -14.83
CA GLU A 134 -18.95 8.80 -13.86
C GLU A 134 -18.40 9.39 -12.56
N GLU A 135 -19.11 10.36 -11.99
CA GLU A 135 -18.82 10.94 -10.68
C GLU A 135 -20.12 11.37 -10.00
N ALA A 136 -20.36 10.92 -8.77
CA ALA A 136 -21.54 11.27 -7.97
C ALA A 136 -22.88 11.13 -8.72
N GLY A 137 -22.99 10.12 -9.59
CA GLY A 137 -24.16 9.83 -10.40
C GLY A 137 -24.32 10.69 -11.67
N GLN A 138 -23.43 11.64 -11.92
CA GLN A 138 -23.27 12.27 -13.23
C GLN A 138 -22.36 11.41 -14.10
N SER A 139 -22.70 11.26 -15.37
CA SER A 139 -21.89 10.54 -16.35
C SER A 139 -21.69 11.39 -17.60
N GLN A 140 -20.48 11.42 -18.12
CA GLN A 140 -20.17 11.98 -19.43
C GLN A 140 -19.53 10.90 -20.31
N GLU A 141 -20.02 10.78 -21.54
CA GLU A 141 -19.47 9.90 -22.56
C GLU A 141 -18.53 10.69 -23.45
N LEU A 142 -17.36 10.12 -23.75
CA LEU A 142 -16.47 10.69 -24.74
C LEU A 142 -16.95 10.30 -26.15
N PRO A 143 -16.76 11.16 -27.16
CA PRO A 143 -16.94 10.78 -28.56
C PRO A 143 -16.12 9.53 -28.89
N GLU A 144 -16.63 8.69 -29.79
CA GLU A 144 -15.90 7.51 -30.24
C GLU A 144 -14.57 7.91 -30.90
N LEU A 145 -13.49 7.24 -30.49
CA LEU A 145 -12.17 7.38 -31.09
C LEU A 145 -11.82 6.13 -31.90
N THR A 146 -11.77 6.26 -33.23
CA THR A 146 -11.40 5.14 -34.12
C THR A 146 -9.89 4.93 -34.16
N VAL A 147 -9.44 3.71 -33.88
CA VAL A 147 -8.05 3.28 -34.03
C VAL A 147 -7.86 2.63 -35.40
N ALA A 148 -7.09 3.27 -36.28
CA ALA A 148 -6.84 2.79 -37.65
C ALA A 148 -5.92 1.58 -37.72
N THR A 149 -4.99 1.47 -36.78
CA THR A 149 -4.00 0.38 -36.73
C THR A 149 -3.93 -0.11 -35.30
N GLY A 150 -4.10 -1.42 -35.10
CA GLY A 150 -3.96 -2.01 -33.77
C GLY A 150 -2.56 -1.74 -33.21
N ARG A 151 -2.46 -1.59 -31.89
CA ARG A 151 -1.19 -1.37 -31.22
C ARG A 151 -0.24 -2.55 -31.48
N THR A 152 1.02 -2.26 -31.80
CA THR A 152 2.09 -3.25 -31.66
C THR A 152 2.25 -3.56 -30.18
N ASP A 153 2.00 -4.81 -29.79
CA ASP A 153 1.95 -5.23 -28.39
C ASP A 153 3.27 -4.92 -27.67
N THR A 154 3.32 -3.75 -27.03
CA THR A 154 4.37 -3.31 -26.12
C THR A 154 3.79 -3.47 -24.71
N PRO A 155 4.06 -4.58 -24.02
CA PRO A 155 3.44 -4.85 -22.72
C PRO A 155 3.73 -3.73 -21.72
N ARG A 156 2.79 -3.47 -20.80
CA ARG A 156 3.09 -2.64 -19.62
C ARG A 156 4.33 -3.23 -18.94
N THR A 157 5.36 -2.43 -18.77
CA THR A 157 6.54 -2.87 -18.03
C THR A 157 6.27 -2.68 -16.54
N LEU A 158 6.05 -3.77 -15.81
CA LEU A 158 5.98 -3.74 -14.35
C LEU A 158 7.40 -3.67 -13.78
N ARG A 159 7.70 -2.65 -12.98
CA ARG A 159 8.98 -2.49 -12.30
C ARG A 159 8.82 -2.75 -10.81
N LEU A 160 9.46 -3.82 -10.34
CA LEU A 160 9.47 -4.20 -8.93
C LEU A 160 10.88 -4.04 -8.37
N ILE A 161 11.00 -3.45 -7.18
CA ILE A 161 12.23 -3.52 -6.39
C ILE A 161 12.05 -4.57 -5.31
N SER A 162 13.03 -5.46 -5.16
CA SER A 162 13.10 -6.38 -4.03
C SER A 162 14.35 -6.11 -3.22
N SER A 163 14.17 -5.95 -1.91
CA SER A 163 15.26 -5.84 -0.96
C SER A 163 14.87 -6.62 0.30
N PRO A 164 15.11 -7.94 0.35
CA PRO A 164 14.99 -8.72 1.58
C PRO A 164 15.74 -8.04 2.74
N ASP A 165 15.24 -8.21 3.97
CA ASP A 165 15.86 -7.70 5.19
C ASP A 165 16.08 -6.18 5.22
N PHE A 166 15.30 -5.40 4.45
CA PHE A 166 15.53 -3.96 4.43
C PHE A 166 15.27 -3.36 5.82
N LEU A 167 16.36 -2.76 6.30
CA LEU A 167 16.75 -2.38 7.64
C LEU A 167 17.23 -3.53 8.53
N ASN A 168 16.46 -4.60 8.73
CA ASN A 168 16.79 -5.68 9.69
C ASN A 168 17.32 -5.15 11.04
N ALA A 169 16.72 -4.05 11.48
CA ALA A 169 17.15 -3.29 12.64
C ALA A 169 15.99 -2.49 13.23
N ASP A 170 16.00 -2.34 14.54
CA ASP A 170 15.03 -1.54 15.29
C ASP A 170 15.34 -0.03 15.13
N VAL A 171 15.06 0.53 13.93
CA VAL A 171 15.37 1.93 13.61
C VAL A 171 14.15 2.85 13.74
N ALA A 172 14.10 3.61 14.83
CA ALA A 172 13.07 4.59 15.07
C ALA A 172 13.50 5.68 16.06
N ASP A 173 12.85 6.84 15.96
CA ASP A 173 12.87 7.81 17.03
C ASP A 173 11.99 7.34 18.19
N LEU A 174 12.63 6.89 19.25
CA LEU A 174 11.99 6.37 20.46
C LEU A 174 11.19 7.46 21.20
N ARG A 175 11.42 8.75 20.93
CA ARG A 175 10.60 9.85 21.47
C ARG A 175 9.17 9.84 20.92
N ARG A 176 8.94 9.24 19.75
CA ARG A 176 7.68 9.27 19.01
C ARG A 176 6.77 8.06 19.29
N GLY A 177 7.19 7.14 20.17
CA GLY A 177 6.45 5.91 20.46
C GLY A 177 5.70 5.92 21.80
N PRO A 178 4.76 5.00 22.04
CA PRO A 178 4.07 4.82 23.32
C PRO A 178 4.96 4.15 24.40
N ASN A 179 6.27 4.37 24.31
CA ASN A 179 7.28 3.72 25.13
C ASN A 179 7.69 4.62 26.31
N ALA A 180 8.56 4.10 27.17
CA ALA A 180 9.10 4.80 28.33
C ALA A 180 10.58 5.13 28.13
N TRP A 181 10.96 5.53 26.90
CA TRP A 181 12.35 5.81 26.56
C TRP A 181 12.95 6.87 27.49
N ARG A 182 14.17 6.61 27.95
CA ARG A 182 14.93 7.52 28.81
C ARG A 182 16.34 7.64 28.23
N PRO A 183 16.77 8.82 27.76
CA PRO A 183 18.09 8.98 27.14
C PRO A 183 19.26 8.66 28.08
N ARG A 184 19.02 8.67 29.40
CA ARG A 184 20.01 8.25 30.42
C ARG A 184 20.18 6.73 30.52
N ARG A 185 19.29 5.93 29.93
CA ARG A 185 19.26 4.46 30.02
C ARG A 185 19.39 3.76 28.67
N SER A 186 19.05 4.43 27.57
CA SER A 186 19.24 3.92 26.22
C SER A 186 19.46 5.05 25.23
N SER A 187 20.26 4.77 24.21
CA SER A 187 20.37 5.62 23.02
C SER A 187 19.03 5.68 22.29
N ASN A 188 18.86 6.70 21.45
CA ASN A 188 17.75 6.71 20.52
C ASN A 188 17.96 5.58 19.48
N GLY A 189 16.87 5.00 18.97
CA GLY A 189 16.91 3.95 17.96
C GLY A 189 17.29 4.47 16.56
N THR A 190 17.58 5.76 16.42
CA THR A 190 18.02 6.38 15.18
C THR A 190 18.91 7.60 15.45
N SER A 191 19.55 8.11 14.41
CA SER A 191 20.34 9.34 14.40
C SER A 191 20.23 10.03 13.04
N PRO A 192 20.64 11.31 12.90
CA PRO A 192 20.68 11.97 11.59
C PRO A 192 21.51 11.22 10.55
N ALA A 193 22.59 10.55 10.96
CA ALA A 193 23.41 9.74 10.07
C ALA A 193 22.68 8.48 9.59
N TYR A 194 21.95 7.80 10.49
CA TYR A 194 21.11 6.66 10.12
C TYR A 194 19.99 7.07 9.16
N GLU A 195 19.24 8.14 9.47
CA GLU A 195 18.17 8.62 8.59
C GLU A 195 18.71 9.11 7.24
N GLY A 196 19.89 9.74 7.22
CA GLY A 196 20.55 10.14 5.97
C GLY A 196 20.93 8.94 5.09
N ALA A 197 21.47 7.87 5.68
CA ALA A 197 21.82 6.65 4.95
C ALA A 197 20.59 5.91 4.42
N ILE A 198 19.55 5.76 5.26
CA ILE A 198 18.28 5.14 4.86
C ILE A 198 17.61 5.98 3.77
N GLY A 199 17.61 7.31 3.94
CA GLY A 199 17.09 8.24 2.95
C GLY A 199 17.77 8.10 1.60
N ALA A 200 19.11 8.03 1.56
CA ALA A 200 19.85 7.85 0.32
C ALA A 200 19.47 6.58 -0.44
N VAL A 201 19.26 5.46 0.26
CA VAL A 201 18.82 4.19 -0.36
C VAL A 201 17.39 4.31 -0.88
N LEU A 202 16.47 4.82 -0.06
CA LEU A 202 15.06 4.95 -0.47
C LEU A 202 14.85 6.00 -1.56
N ASP A 203 15.64 7.08 -1.58
CA ASP A 203 15.64 8.08 -2.66
C ASP A 203 16.14 7.45 -3.96
N ASP A 204 17.10 6.53 -3.90
CA ASP A 204 17.53 5.76 -5.07
C ASP A 204 16.42 4.87 -5.61
N TRP A 205 15.74 4.14 -4.73
CA TRP A 205 14.60 3.33 -5.12
C TRP A 205 13.49 4.18 -5.73
N ALA A 206 13.18 5.34 -5.16
CA ALA A 206 12.19 6.25 -5.70
C ALA A 206 12.56 6.78 -7.09
N ARG A 207 13.85 7.10 -7.35
CA ARG A 207 14.31 7.52 -8.68
C ARG A 207 14.15 6.44 -9.75
N GLN A 208 14.13 5.17 -9.35
CA GLN A 208 13.85 4.07 -10.27
C GLN A 208 12.35 3.97 -10.63
N ALA A 209 11.47 4.76 -10.00
CA ALA A 209 10.02 4.78 -10.24
C ALA A 209 9.40 3.36 -10.25
N PRO A 210 9.54 2.58 -9.16
CA PRO A 210 8.97 1.24 -9.09
C PRO A 210 7.44 1.29 -8.91
N ASP A 211 6.73 0.35 -9.50
CA ASP A 211 5.32 0.12 -9.22
C ASP A 211 5.10 -0.44 -7.80
N ALA A 212 6.07 -1.20 -7.28
CA ALA A 212 6.02 -1.74 -5.92
C ALA A 212 7.42 -2.10 -5.37
N VAL A 213 7.53 -2.07 -4.04
CA VAL A 213 8.70 -2.55 -3.29
C VAL A 213 8.33 -3.78 -2.46
N LEU A 214 9.07 -4.86 -2.65
CA LEU A 214 8.94 -6.15 -1.98
C LEU A 214 10.08 -6.29 -0.94
N VAL A 215 9.72 -6.52 0.33
CA VAL A 215 10.69 -6.76 1.40
C VAL A 215 10.37 -8.10 2.05
N ALA A 216 11.21 -9.10 1.80
CA ALA A 216 10.98 -10.48 2.21
C ALA A 216 11.31 -10.73 3.69
N GLY A 217 10.57 -10.09 4.60
CA GLY A 217 10.74 -10.26 6.05
C GLY A 217 11.86 -9.42 6.66
N ASP A 218 12.00 -9.57 7.98
CA ASP A 218 13.01 -8.95 8.83
C ASP A 218 13.09 -7.43 8.64
N LEU A 219 11.93 -6.80 8.84
CA LEU A 219 11.78 -5.34 8.73
C LEU A 219 12.44 -4.62 9.93
N VAL A 220 12.67 -5.37 11.01
CA VAL A 220 13.11 -4.89 12.33
C VAL A 220 14.10 -5.89 12.94
N ASN A 221 14.71 -5.54 14.08
CA ASN A 221 15.48 -6.53 14.85
C ASN A 221 14.54 -7.44 15.67
N GLY A 222 13.38 -6.93 16.08
CA GLY A 222 12.26 -7.76 16.52
C GLY A 222 12.40 -8.41 17.91
N ARG A 223 13.54 -8.31 18.58
CA ARG A 223 13.86 -8.91 19.90
C ARG A 223 13.13 -8.24 21.09
N TRP A 224 11.86 -7.91 20.94
CA TRP A 224 11.10 -7.05 21.86
C TRP A 224 10.55 -7.75 23.11
N ASP A 225 10.71 -9.08 23.22
CA ASP A 225 10.35 -9.85 24.40
C ASP A 225 11.47 -9.95 25.44
N ARG A 226 12.62 -9.29 25.19
CA ARG A 226 13.81 -9.18 26.05
C ARG A 226 14.31 -7.72 26.12
N ASP A 227 15.14 -7.45 27.13
CA ASP A 227 15.75 -6.14 27.38
C ASP A 227 17.15 -6.38 27.96
N ASP A 228 18.04 -6.88 27.10
CA ASP A 228 19.38 -7.37 27.47
C ASP A 228 20.26 -6.26 28.08
N HIS A 229 19.92 -4.99 27.82
CA HIS A 229 20.61 -3.81 28.35
C HIS A 229 19.87 -3.13 29.51
N HIS A 230 18.78 -3.72 30.01
CA HIS A 230 17.99 -3.20 31.13
C HIS A 230 17.54 -1.73 30.96
N THR A 231 17.23 -1.36 29.72
CA THR A 231 16.85 0.00 29.34
C THR A 231 15.48 0.37 29.91
N GLY A 232 14.58 -0.62 30.04
CA GLY A 232 13.18 -0.44 30.38
C GLY A 232 12.37 0.29 29.31
N THR A 233 12.91 0.45 28.09
CA THR A 233 12.32 1.27 27.01
C THR A 233 10.87 0.86 26.74
N PHE A 234 10.62 -0.45 26.61
CA PHE A 234 9.29 -0.97 26.36
C PHE A 234 8.64 -1.57 27.61
N GLY A 235 9.02 -1.12 28.81
CA GLY A 235 8.42 -1.55 30.08
C GLY A 235 8.96 -2.88 30.63
N PRO A 236 8.36 -3.43 31.71
CA PRO A 236 8.81 -4.67 32.32
C PRO A 236 8.58 -5.89 31.40
N LEU A 237 9.31 -6.99 31.66
CA LEU A 237 9.33 -8.21 30.85
C LEU A 237 9.26 -9.52 31.68
N ARG A 238 8.85 -9.44 32.95
CA ARG A 238 8.90 -10.57 33.88
C ARG A 238 7.82 -11.61 33.58
N THR A 239 6.65 -11.17 33.12
CA THR A 239 5.52 -12.05 32.81
C THR A 239 5.22 -12.09 31.32
N ARG A 240 4.53 -13.14 30.85
CA ARG A 240 4.06 -13.21 29.45
C ARG A 240 3.21 -11.99 29.05
N ARG A 241 2.36 -11.51 29.97
CA ARG A 241 1.50 -10.33 29.73
C ARG A 241 2.35 -9.07 29.53
N GLU A 242 3.38 -8.92 30.33
CA GLU A 242 4.33 -7.81 30.23
C GLU A 242 5.12 -7.86 28.92
N ARG A 243 5.67 -9.02 28.55
CA ARG A 243 6.34 -9.21 27.25
C ARG A 243 5.42 -8.92 26.07
N ALA A 244 4.17 -9.39 26.11
CA ALA A 244 3.19 -9.08 25.06
C ALA A 244 2.91 -7.57 24.94
N ARG A 245 2.90 -6.84 26.07
CA ARG A 245 2.78 -5.37 26.07
C ARG A 245 4.02 -4.67 25.52
N ALA A 246 5.20 -5.23 25.79
CA ALA A 246 6.45 -4.71 25.22
C ALA A 246 6.47 -4.87 23.70
N VAL A 247 6.12 -6.05 23.18
CA VAL A 247 5.94 -6.31 21.74
C VAL A 247 4.98 -5.30 21.12
N HIS A 248 3.82 -5.07 21.75
CA HIS A 248 2.87 -4.08 21.26
C HIS A 248 3.43 -2.64 21.23
N ARG A 249 4.10 -2.19 22.29
CA ARG A 249 4.70 -0.85 22.33
C ARG A 249 5.84 -0.69 21.32
N ALA A 250 6.66 -1.73 21.15
CA ALA A 250 7.75 -1.74 20.19
C ALA A 250 7.20 -1.68 18.75
N ALA A 251 6.25 -2.55 18.39
CA ALA A 251 5.57 -2.51 17.10
C ALA A 251 4.94 -1.15 16.81
N ALA A 252 4.23 -0.58 17.80
CA ALA A 252 3.62 0.75 17.69
C ALA A 252 4.64 1.91 17.64
N THR A 253 5.93 1.65 17.92
CA THR A 253 7.02 2.61 17.77
C THR A 253 7.71 2.46 16.41
N TYR A 254 8.10 1.23 16.06
CA TYR A 254 8.95 0.94 14.91
C TYR A 254 8.17 0.86 13.59
N TYR A 255 7.07 0.10 13.52
CA TYR A 255 6.37 -0.11 12.25
C TYR A 255 5.77 1.15 11.64
N PRO A 256 5.14 2.08 12.38
CA PRO A 256 4.66 3.34 11.80
C PRO A 256 5.79 4.18 11.17
N GLN A 257 6.96 4.23 11.83
CA GLN A 257 8.11 4.99 11.32
C GLN A 257 8.77 4.27 10.14
N TYR A 258 8.79 2.93 10.14
CA TYR A 258 9.18 2.14 8.96
C TYR A 258 8.29 2.50 7.76
N LEU A 259 6.96 2.43 7.92
CA LEU A 259 5.99 2.77 6.88
C LEU A 259 6.07 4.23 6.41
N GLU A 260 6.29 5.16 7.34
CA GLU A 260 6.42 6.59 7.05
C GLU A 260 7.53 6.86 6.03
N ARG A 261 8.69 6.20 6.18
CA ARG A 261 9.83 6.38 5.26
C ARG A 261 9.54 6.02 3.81
N PHE A 262 8.74 4.97 3.59
CA PHE A 262 8.27 4.57 2.25
C PHE A 262 7.20 5.54 1.73
N ARG A 263 6.23 5.90 2.58
CA ARG A 263 5.13 6.80 2.22
C ARG A 263 5.62 8.18 1.79
N GLU A 264 6.59 8.75 2.51
CA GLU A 264 7.18 10.06 2.19
C GLU A 264 7.82 10.12 0.79
N ARG A 265 8.10 8.96 0.20
CA ARG A 265 8.72 8.82 -1.13
C ARG A 265 7.79 8.23 -2.17
N GLY A 266 6.50 8.08 -1.86
CA GLY A 266 5.53 7.45 -2.77
C GLY A 266 5.81 5.98 -3.07
N LEU A 267 6.59 5.29 -2.24
CA LEU A 267 6.94 3.88 -2.47
C LEU A 267 5.85 2.96 -1.92
N ALA A 268 5.24 2.16 -2.81
CA ALA A 268 4.23 1.18 -2.44
C ALA A 268 4.89 -0.09 -1.84
N LEU A 269 4.87 -0.22 -0.51
CA LEU A 269 5.46 -1.34 0.21
C LEU A 269 4.52 -2.56 0.33
N TYR A 270 5.07 -3.74 0.04
CA TYR A 270 4.45 -5.05 0.20
C TYR A 270 5.42 -5.99 0.94
N PRO A 271 5.39 -6.02 2.28
CA PRO A 271 6.33 -6.80 3.05
C PRO A 271 5.84 -8.24 3.26
N ALA A 272 6.76 -9.18 3.29
CA ALA A 272 6.55 -10.49 3.92
C ALA A 272 6.90 -10.43 5.41
N ILE A 273 6.52 -11.48 6.13
CA ILE A 273 6.91 -11.68 7.52
C ILE A 273 8.21 -12.48 7.60
N GLY A 274 9.16 -12.07 8.44
CA GLY A 274 10.41 -12.75 8.77
C GLY A 274 10.42 -13.36 10.17
N ASP A 275 11.55 -13.95 10.57
CA ASP A 275 11.65 -14.52 11.92
C ASP A 275 11.77 -13.43 13.00
N HIS A 276 12.31 -12.27 12.65
CA HIS A 276 12.36 -11.12 13.55
C HIS A 276 10.96 -10.58 13.87
N GLU A 277 10.03 -10.63 12.93
CA GLU A 277 8.62 -10.35 13.20
C GLU A 277 7.96 -11.37 14.14
N TYR A 278 8.63 -12.50 14.44
CA TYR A 278 8.26 -13.50 15.46
C TYR A 278 9.14 -13.46 16.71
N GLY A 279 9.92 -12.40 16.91
CA GLY A 279 10.79 -12.22 18.06
C GLY A 279 12.20 -12.77 17.87
N ASP A 280 12.58 -13.10 16.64
CA ASP A 280 13.84 -13.71 16.23
C ASP A 280 14.03 -15.14 16.78
N ASN A 281 14.78 -15.96 16.06
CA ASN A 281 15.10 -17.32 16.48
C ASN A 281 16.06 -17.33 17.71
N PRO A 282 16.23 -18.47 18.40
CA PRO A 282 15.37 -19.65 18.40
C PRO A 282 14.06 -19.43 19.19
N TRP A 283 12.95 -20.00 18.70
CA TRP A 283 11.65 -19.93 19.40
C TRP A 283 11.50 -21.03 20.46
N ARG A 284 12.09 -20.78 21.63
CA ARG A 284 11.88 -21.60 22.84
C ARG A 284 10.43 -21.51 23.33
N ALA A 285 10.04 -22.41 24.24
CA ALA A 285 8.66 -22.60 24.66
C ALA A 285 7.96 -21.31 25.15
N GLU A 286 8.67 -20.41 25.83
CA GLU A 286 8.12 -19.11 26.25
C GLU A 286 7.85 -18.18 25.06
N LYS A 287 8.82 -18.00 24.16
CA LYS A 287 8.72 -17.14 22.98
C LYS A 287 7.63 -17.63 22.01
N ARG A 288 7.48 -18.95 21.83
CA ARG A 288 6.39 -19.52 21.01
C ARG A 288 4.99 -19.13 21.48
N ARG A 289 4.81 -18.86 22.78
CA ARG A 289 3.52 -18.39 23.31
C ARG A 289 3.23 -16.93 22.93
N LEU A 290 4.24 -16.18 22.48
CA LEU A 290 4.13 -14.81 21.99
C LEU A 290 3.98 -14.72 20.46
N ALA A 291 4.19 -15.80 19.71
CA ALA A 291 4.07 -15.78 18.24
C ALA A 291 2.71 -15.20 17.74
N PRO A 292 1.55 -15.52 18.35
CA PRO A 292 0.28 -14.87 17.96
C PRO A 292 0.19 -13.38 18.32
N VAL A 293 1.01 -12.90 19.26
CA VAL A 293 1.11 -11.46 19.59
C VAL A 293 1.86 -10.75 18.47
N PHE A 294 3.05 -11.24 18.17
CA PHE A 294 3.92 -10.80 17.09
C PHE A 294 3.19 -10.75 15.73
N ALA A 295 2.63 -11.86 15.27
CA ALA A 295 1.87 -11.94 14.01
C ALA A 295 0.71 -10.94 13.94
N ARG A 296 0.01 -10.70 15.06
CA ARG A 296 -1.09 -9.74 15.11
C ARG A 296 -0.58 -8.30 15.01
N GLU A 297 0.54 -7.96 15.64
CA GLU A 297 1.10 -6.62 15.52
C GLU A 297 1.65 -6.38 14.10
N PHE A 298 2.30 -7.37 13.46
CA PHE A 298 2.60 -7.29 12.03
C PHE A 298 1.34 -7.03 11.21
N ALA A 299 0.30 -7.86 11.41
CA ALA A 299 -0.94 -7.75 10.65
C ALA A 299 -1.63 -6.39 10.83
N ARG A 300 -1.65 -5.86 12.06
CA ARG A 300 -2.21 -4.55 12.39
C ARG A 300 -1.60 -3.44 11.53
N HIS A 301 -0.31 -3.50 11.26
CA HIS A 301 0.42 -2.42 10.59
C HIS A 301 0.53 -2.60 9.07
N PHE A 302 0.61 -3.85 8.58
CA PHE A 302 0.96 -4.10 7.17
C PHE A 302 -0.14 -4.73 6.32
N THR A 303 -1.03 -5.53 6.93
CA THR A 303 -2.00 -6.36 6.20
C THR A 303 -3.45 -6.12 6.63
N ARG A 304 -3.70 -5.14 7.51
CA ARG A 304 -5.04 -4.70 7.89
C ARG A 304 -5.20 -3.20 7.67
N ALA A 305 -6.40 -2.81 7.22
CA ALA A 305 -6.83 -1.42 7.20
C ALA A 305 -7.06 -0.90 8.64
N PRO A 306 -7.14 0.42 8.87
CA PRO A 306 -7.40 1.00 10.19
C PRO A 306 -8.66 0.47 10.88
N GLY A 307 -9.70 0.12 10.10
CA GLY A 307 -10.93 -0.53 10.57
C GLY A 307 -10.80 -2.01 10.91
N GLY A 308 -9.60 -2.58 10.80
CA GLY A 308 -9.29 -3.98 11.12
C GLY A 308 -9.58 -4.98 10.01
N GLN A 309 -10.18 -4.57 8.90
CA GLN A 309 -10.42 -5.44 7.74
C GLN A 309 -9.10 -5.84 7.07
N PRO A 310 -9.01 -7.04 6.46
CA PRO A 310 -7.86 -7.40 5.64
C PRO A 310 -7.61 -6.36 4.54
N ARG A 311 -6.35 -5.97 4.37
CA ARG A 311 -5.91 -5.10 3.26
C ARG A 311 -5.96 -5.84 1.93
N PHE A 312 -5.63 -7.13 1.96
CA PHE A 312 -5.62 -8.01 0.80
C PHE A 312 -6.83 -8.92 0.90
N ALA A 313 -7.64 -8.98 -0.15
CA ALA A 313 -8.81 -9.86 -0.19
C ALA A 313 -8.40 -11.33 -0.27
N ASP A 314 -7.34 -11.64 -1.02
CA ASP A 314 -6.83 -13.00 -1.18
C ASP A 314 -5.78 -13.31 -0.11
N HIS A 315 -6.19 -14.03 0.93
CA HIS A 315 -5.33 -14.43 2.05
C HIS A 315 -5.79 -15.79 2.60
N PRO A 316 -4.93 -16.57 3.27
CA PRO A 316 -5.35 -17.85 3.84
C PRO A 316 -6.27 -17.63 5.05
N GLY A 317 -7.02 -18.66 5.41
CA GLY A 317 -7.65 -18.73 6.73
C GLY A 317 -6.64 -19.08 7.84
N GLY A 318 -7.13 -19.15 9.08
CA GLY A 318 -6.33 -19.63 10.21
C GLY A 318 -5.29 -18.61 10.71
N ARG A 319 -4.16 -19.11 11.25
CA ARG A 319 -3.18 -18.26 11.96
C ARG A 319 -2.40 -17.32 11.04
N HIS A 320 -2.29 -17.64 9.76
CA HIS A 320 -1.54 -16.86 8.77
C HIS A 320 -2.41 -15.86 8.00
N ALA A 321 -3.68 -15.70 8.38
CA ALA A 321 -4.63 -14.80 7.72
C ALA A 321 -4.24 -13.32 7.76
N GLY A 322 -3.28 -12.93 8.62
CA GLY A 322 -2.74 -11.58 8.68
C GLY A 322 -1.27 -11.49 8.29
N THR A 323 -0.66 -12.57 7.81
CA THR A 323 0.80 -12.63 7.57
C THR A 323 1.18 -13.19 6.20
N ALA A 324 0.23 -13.83 5.50
CA ALA A 324 0.35 -14.23 4.12
C ALA A 324 -0.80 -13.66 3.30
N TYR A 325 -0.55 -13.33 2.04
CA TYR A 325 -1.53 -12.70 1.15
C TYR A 325 -1.09 -12.79 -0.31
N ALA A 326 -2.01 -12.58 -1.24
CA ALA A 326 -1.77 -12.53 -2.67
C ALA A 326 -2.41 -11.29 -3.28
N TRP A 327 -1.83 -10.79 -4.38
CA TRP A 327 -2.39 -9.69 -5.16
C TRP A 327 -1.91 -9.76 -6.61
N ARG A 328 -2.64 -9.07 -7.49
CA ARG A 328 -2.41 -9.06 -8.93
C ARG A 328 -2.13 -7.62 -9.37
N PRO A 329 -0.84 -7.19 -9.46
CA PRO A 329 -0.52 -5.82 -9.86
C PRO A 329 -0.74 -5.54 -11.35
N ALA A 330 -0.82 -6.59 -12.17
CA ALA A 330 -1.15 -6.54 -13.59
C ALA A 330 -1.86 -7.85 -14.00
N PRO A 331 -2.67 -7.86 -15.07
CA PRO A 331 -3.43 -9.06 -15.48
C PRO A 331 -2.55 -10.30 -15.71
N ASP A 332 -1.31 -10.09 -16.16
CA ASP A 332 -0.34 -11.15 -16.46
C ASP A 332 0.64 -11.44 -15.32
N VAL A 333 0.48 -10.82 -14.14
CA VAL A 333 1.39 -10.98 -12.99
C VAL A 333 0.63 -11.34 -11.71
N GLN A 334 0.98 -12.48 -11.10
CA GLN A 334 0.54 -12.87 -9.75
C GLN A 334 1.69 -12.68 -8.77
N VAL A 335 1.45 -11.97 -7.67
CA VAL A 335 2.40 -11.90 -6.54
C VAL A 335 1.80 -12.54 -5.29
N VAL A 336 2.59 -13.32 -4.57
CA VAL A 336 2.19 -14.00 -3.33
C VAL A 336 3.23 -13.78 -2.25
N SER A 337 2.81 -13.34 -1.07
CA SER A 337 3.63 -13.30 0.14
C SER A 337 3.25 -14.48 1.04
N ILE A 338 4.23 -15.30 1.42
CA ILE A 338 4.04 -16.45 2.30
C ILE A 338 4.67 -16.22 3.68
N ASP A 339 4.13 -16.91 4.69
CA ASP A 339 4.65 -17.01 6.05
C ASP A 339 5.15 -18.44 6.28
N PRO A 340 6.47 -18.70 6.18
CA PRO A 340 7.03 -20.05 6.32
C PRO A 340 7.13 -20.53 7.77
N PHE A 341 6.57 -19.82 8.76
CA PHE A 341 6.78 -20.10 10.17
C PHE A 341 5.59 -20.82 10.83
N ASP A 342 5.61 -22.16 10.85
CA ASP A 342 4.66 -22.97 11.63
C ASP A 342 5.02 -22.97 13.12
N ILE A 343 4.77 -21.83 13.77
CA ILE A 343 5.01 -21.62 15.20
C ILE A 343 3.69 -21.75 15.96
N THR A 344 3.68 -22.70 16.89
CA THR A 344 2.59 -22.93 17.85
C THR A 344 3.18 -23.06 19.25
N ARG A 345 2.33 -23.15 20.27
CA ARG A 345 2.81 -23.40 21.65
C ARG A 345 3.71 -24.65 21.74
N GLY A 346 3.38 -25.72 21.01
CA GLY A 346 4.05 -27.01 21.08
C GLY A 346 5.21 -27.21 20.10
N ARG A 347 5.31 -26.43 19.04
CA ARG A 347 6.34 -26.62 17.99
C ARG A 347 6.69 -25.31 17.29
N SER A 348 7.89 -25.24 16.74
CA SER A 348 8.34 -24.20 15.80
C SER A 348 9.05 -24.90 14.66
N ARG A 349 8.52 -24.78 13.45
CA ARG A 349 9.08 -25.40 12.23
C ARG A 349 9.07 -24.37 11.11
N ILE A 350 10.09 -24.42 10.27
CA ILE A 350 10.03 -23.77 8.97
C ILE A 350 9.23 -24.68 8.05
N ARG A 351 7.97 -24.34 7.83
CA ARG A 351 7.03 -25.02 6.92
C ARG A 351 5.76 -24.20 6.76
N LEU A 352 5.14 -24.23 5.58
CA LEU A 352 3.74 -23.82 5.45
C LEU A 352 2.82 -24.74 6.25
N ASP A 353 1.94 -24.14 7.04
CA ASP A 353 0.88 -24.92 7.64
C ASP A 353 -0.19 -25.34 6.62
N GLU A 354 -1.08 -26.24 7.05
CA GLU A 354 -2.08 -26.83 6.18
C GLU A 354 -3.05 -25.80 5.55
N PRO A 355 -3.69 -24.89 6.32
CA PRO A 355 -4.49 -23.81 5.72
C PRO A 355 -3.75 -22.97 4.69
N GLN A 356 -2.54 -22.50 5.01
CA GLN A 356 -1.78 -21.65 4.10
C GLN A 356 -1.34 -22.42 2.85
N ARG A 357 -0.93 -23.68 2.98
CA ARG A 357 -0.54 -24.52 1.84
C ARG A 357 -1.70 -24.73 0.87
N ARG A 358 -2.90 -25.06 1.38
CA ARG A 358 -4.09 -25.24 0.52
C ARG A 358 -4.49 -23.94 -0.17
N TRP A 359 -4.42 -22.82 0.56
CA TRP A 359 -4.66 -21.51 0.00
C TRP A 359 -3.67 -21.17 -1.11
N LEU A 360 -2.36 -21.34 -0.87
CA LEU A 360 -1.31 -21.11 -1.87
C LEU A 360 -1.55 -21.93 -3.14
N VAL A 361 -1.82 -23.24 -2.99
CA VAL A 361 -2.17 -24.11 -4.12
C VAL A 361 -3.41 -23.59 -4.87
N GLY A 362 -4.40 -23.05 -4.16
CA GLY A 362 -5.57 -22.42 -4.74
C GLY A 362 -5.25 -21.16 -5.54
N VAL A 363 -4.43 -20.25 -4.99
CA VAL A 363 -3.97 -19.03 -5.66
C VAL A 363 -3.22 -19.39 -6.95
N LEU A 364 -2.25 -20.29 -6.85
CA LEU A 364 -1.42 -20.69 -7.98
C LEU A 364 -2.22 -21.39 -9.09
N ARG A 365 -3.19 -22.24 -8.71
CA ARG A 365 -4.10 -22.88 -9.67
C ARG A 365 -4.99 -21.85 -10.38
N ARG A 366 -5.50 -20.85 -9.66
CA ARG A 366 -6.29 -19.75 -10.27
C ARG A 366 -5.42 -18.95 -11.23
N ALA A 367 -4.21 -18.57 -10.84
CA ALA A 367 -3.28 -17.86 -11.70
C ALA A 367 -3.02 -18.62 -13.02
N GLN A 368 -2.78 -19.93 -12.96
CA GLN A 368 -2.64 -20.76 -14.18
C GLN A 368 -3.92 -20.81 -15.01
N ALA A 369 -5.09 -20.97 -14.38
CA ALA A 369 -6.38 -21.00 -15.08
C ALA A 369 -6.71 -19.66 -15.77
N ASP A 370 -6.29 -18.56 -15.16
CA ASP A 370 -6.45 -17.20 -15.67
C ASP A 370 -5.41 -16.86 -16.76
N GLY A 371 -4.45 -17.76 -17.03
CA GLY A 371 -3.40 -17.53 -18.03
C GLY A 371 -2.35 -16.50 -17.58
N VAL A 372 -2.16 -16.31 -16.27
CA VAL A 372 -1.11 -15.45 -15.72
C VAL A 372 0.25 -15.90 -16.24
N ARG A 373 1.03 -14.96 -16.77
CA ARG A 373 2.34 -15.23 -17.38
C ARG A 373 3.46 -15.30 -16.36
N TRP A 374 3.41 -14.46 -15.33
CA TRP A 374 4.47 -14.33 -14.34
C TRP A 374 3.92 -14.53 -12.93
N THR A 375 4.44 -15.51 -12.20
CA THR A 375 4.11 -15.77 -10.81
C THR A 375 5.34 -15.55 -9.92
N ILE A 376 5.26 -14.55 -9.05
CA ILE A 376 6.30 -14.17 -8.12
C ILE A 376 5.85 -14.54 -6.71
N VAL A 377 6.68 -15.26 -5.98
CA VAL A 377 6.46 -15.55 -4.56
C VAL A 377 7.55 -14.88 -3.74
N GLN A 378 7.20 -14.23 -2.64
CA GLN A 378 8.16 -13.77 -1.63
C GLN A 378 7.93 -14.48 -0.30
N GLY A 379 9.01 -14.77 0.41
CA GLY A 379 8.99 -15.35 1.75
C GLY A 379 10.38 -15.37 2.35
N HIS A 380 10.49 -15.12 3.65
CA HIS A 380 11.79 -14.85 4.28
C HIS A 380 12.80 -16.01 4.24
N VAL A 381 12.34 -17.26 4.20
CA VAL A 381 13.24 -18.40 4.35
C VAL A 381 13.68 -18.96 3.00
N PRO A 382 14.98 -18.96 2.67
CA PRO A 382 15.48 -19.54 1.43
C PRO A 382 15.19 -21.03 1.35
N VAL A 383 14.85 -21.50 0.14
CA VAL A 383 14.61 -22.92 -0.13
C VAL A 383 15.84 -23.58 -0.76
N LEU A 384 16.55 -22.87 -1.63
CA LEU A 384 17.75 -23.36 -2.28
C LEU A 384 18.98 -22.95 -1.47
N GLU A 385 19.89 -23.90 -1.26
CA GLU A 385 21.14 -23.73 -0.52
C GLU A 385 22.34 -23.99 -1.45
N PRO A 386 23.54 -23.43 -1.14
CA PRO A 386 23.89 -22.67 0.06
C PRO A 386 23.50 -21.19 -0.02
N VAL A 387 23.14 -20.61 1.13
CA VAL A 387 23.03 -19.15 1.31
C VAL A 387 24.19 -18.62 2.14
N ARG A 388 24.60 -17.37 1.91
CA ARG A 388 25.65 -16.74 2.71
C ARG A 388 25.13 -16.50 4.12
N ALA A 389 25.73 -17.15 5.10
CA ALA A 389 25.26 -17.19 6.48
C ALA A 389 25.80 -16.09 7.42
N ARG A 390 26.73 -15.25 6.97
CA ARG A 390 27.42 -14.30 7.86
C ARG A 390 26.45 -13.25 8.42
N GLY A 391 26.15 -13.34 9.72
CA GLY A 391 25.25 -12.41 10.40
C GLY A 391 23.76 -12.70 10.16
N SER A 392 23.41 -13.91 9.72
CA SER A 392 22.04 -14.38 9.48
C SER A 392 21.62 -15.41 10.53
N SER A 393 20.31 -15.64 10.67
CA SER A 393 19.70 -16.73 11.43
C SER A 393 19.97 -18.13 10.86
N GLU A 394 20.64 -18.25 9.70
CA GLU A 394 20.95 -19.50 8.98
C GLU A 394 19.71 -20.38 8.70
N LEU A 395 18.54 -19.74 8.61
CA LEU A 395 17.30 -20.44 8.32
C LEU A 395 17.29 -20.89 6.87
N HIS A 396 16.85 -22.12 6.66
CA HIS A 396 16.60 -22.70 5.35
C HIS A 396 15.33 -23.55 5.43
N TYR A 397 14.64 -23.69 4.29
CA TYR A 397 13.44 -24.49 4.22
C TYR A 397 13.82 -25.98 4.24
N PRO A 398 13.40 -26.77 5.25
CA PRO A 398 13.85 -28.15 5.40
C PRO A 398 13.56 -29.01 4.17
N GLY A 399 14.58 -29.73 3.71
CA GLY A 399 14.54 -30.55 2.50
C GLY A 399 14.85 -29.80 1.20
N GLY A 400 15.02 -28.47 1.26
CA GLY A 400 15.44 -27.63 0.15
C GLY A 400 14.66 -27.90 -1.16
N PRO A 401 15.34 -28.25 -2.27
CA PRO A 401 14.67 -28.60 -3.54
C PRO A 401 13.69 -29.79 -3.43
N GLN A 402 13.85 -30.66 -2.43
CA GLN A 402 12.95 -31.78 -2.21
C GLN A 402 11.79 -31.43 -1.27
N SER A 403 11.73 -30.20 -0.77
CA SER A 403 10.66 -29.75 0.12
C SER A 403 9.30 -29.74 -0.59
N GLU A 404 8.23 -29.88 0.18
CA GLU A 404 6.86 -29.75 -0.35
C GLU A 404 6.60 -28.37 -0.97
N LEU A 405 7.20 -27.32 -0.41
CA LEU A 405 7.07 -25.96 -0.94
C LEU A 405 7.69 -25.85 -2.33
N TRP A 406 8.92 -26.32 -2.51
CA TRP A 406 9.61 -26.28 -3.80
C TRP A 406 8.84 -27.07 -4.87
N ARG A 407 8.35 -28.27 -4.53
CA ARG A 407 7.53 -29.06 -5.46
C ARG A 407 6.22 -28.38 -5.85
N ILE A 408 5.63 -27.57 -4.96
CA ILE A 408 4.46 -26.74 -5.29
C ILE A 408 4.88 -25.67 -6.30
N PHE A 409 6.00 -24.97 -6.06
CA PHE A 409 6.51 -23.95 -6.97
C PHE A 409 6.80 -24.53 -8.36
N GLU A 410 7.49 -25.67 -8.45
CA GLU A 410 7.76 -26.34 -9.72
C GLU A 410 6.47 -26.80 -10.42
N ARG A 411 5.54 -27.43 -9.68
CA ARG A 411 4.29 -27.93 -10.25
C ARG A 411 3.43 -26.82 -10.87
N TYR A 412 3.40 -25.66 -10.21
CA TYR A 412 2.54 -24.55 -10.61
C TYR A 412 3.28 -23.46 -11.42
N GLY A 413 4.56 -23.66 -11.72
CA GLY A 413 5.34 -22.73 -12.54
C GLY A 413 5.56 -21.37 -11.88
N VAL A 414 6.00 -21.34 -10.62
CA VAL A 414 6.47 -20.09 -9.99
C VAL A 414 7.77 -19.66 -10.68
N ASP A 415 7.77 -18.48 -11.29
CA ASP A 415 8.89 -17.95 -12.06
C ASP A 415 10.00 -17.38 -11.18
N LEU A 416 9.63 -16.78 -10.04
CA LEU A 416 10.57 -16.12 -9.15
C LEU A 416 10.20 -16.34 -7.68
N TYR A 417 11.18 -16.75 -6.88
CA TYR A 417 11.09 -16.78 -5.42
C TYR A 417 12.07 -15.77 -4.81
N LEU A 418 11.55 -14.78 -4.10
CA LEU A 418 12.30 -13.73 -3.42
C LEU A 418 12.36 -14.02 -1.92
N CYS A 419 13.57 -14.25 -1.41
CA CYS A 419 13.82 -14.63 -0.03
C CYS A 419 15.06 -13.96 0.53
#